data_AF-A0A932W0Y1-F1
#
_entry.id   AF-A0A932W0Y1-F1
#
_cell.length_a   1.000
_cell.length_b   1.000
_cell.length_c   1.000
_cell.angle_alpha   90.00
_cell.angle_beta   90.00
_cell.angle_gamma   90.00
#
_symmetry.space_group_name_H-M   'P 1'
#
loop_
_entity.id
_entity.type
_entity.pdbx_description
1 polymer ?
#
loop_
_entity_poly.entity_id
_entity_poly.type
_entity_poly.pdbx_seq_one_letter_code
_entity_poly.pdbx_strand_id
1 'polypeptide(L)'
;MRFKFDNAKSQRLRKKRGIGFEEAQELFYSPYYLDQILDDPVQWVAIGWVKAGLYSVIYEEREDAESAYYHLVTLWKSTKAERLKYEENS
;
A
#
# COMPACT_ATOMS: atom_id res chain seq x y z
N MET A 1 -8.64 9.88 -4.10
CA MET A 1 -7.46 9.30 -4.78
C MET A 1 -7.92 8.15 -5.67
N ARG A 2 -7.32 7.97 -6.86
CA ARG A 2 -7.68 6.87 -7.79
C ARG A 2 -6.74 5.68 -7.57
N PHE A 3 -7.27 4.47 -7.57
CA PHE A 3 -6.50 3.24 -7.39
C PHE A 3 -6.77 2.26 -8.52
N LYS A 4 -5.73 1.56 -8.95
CA LYS A 4 -5.87 0.40 -9.84
C LYS A 4 -5.01 -0.74 -9.35
N PHE A 5 -5.48 -1.96 -9.55
CA PHE A 5 -4.74 -3.17 -9.22
C PHE A 5 -5.36 -4.36 -9.94
N ASP A 6 -4.61 -5.45 -10.00
CA ASP A 6 -5.12 -6.72 -10.51
C ASP A 6 -6.08 -7.36 -9.49
N ASN A 7 -7.35 -7.50 -9.87
CA ASN A 7 -8.39 -8.07 -8.99
C ASN A 7 -8.07 -9.52 -8.59
N ALA A 8 -7.52 -10.33 -9.49
CA ALA A 8 -7.15 -11.71 -9.17
C ALA A 8 -6.03 -11.76 -8.12
N LYS A 9 -5.06 -10.85 -8.19
CA LYS A 9 -3.99 -10.67 -7.21
C LYS A 9 -4.56 -10.20 -5.88
N SER A 10 -5.50 -9.26 -5.88
CA SER A 10 -6.19 -8.84 -4.66
C SER A 10 -6.83 -10.02 -3.94
N GLN A 11 -7.58 -10.86 -4.67
CA GLN A 11 -8.24 -12.03 -4.10
C GLN A 11 -7.22 -13.06 -3.56
N ARG A 12 -6.11 -13.29 -4.25
CA ARG A 12 -5.02 -14.15 -3.75
C ARG A 12 -4.39 -13.60 -2.47
N LEU A 13 -4.17 -12.28 -2.41
CA LEU A 13 -3.62 -11.62 -1.23
C LEU A 13 -4.59 -11.68 -0.05
N ARG A 14 -5.89 -11.47 -0.28
CA ARG A 14 -6.91 -11.61 0.76
C ARG A 14 -6.88 -12.98 1.41
N LYS A 15 -6.82 -14.05 0.60
CA LYS A 15 -6.70 -15.43 1.10
C LYS A 15 -5.39 -15.69 1.87
N LYS A 16 -4.27 -15.10 1.43
CA LYS A 16 -2.93 -15.36 2.01
C LYS A 16 -2.57 -14.47 3.20
N ARG A 17 -3.05 -13.22 3.21
CA ARG A 17 -2.59 -12.12 4.10
C ARG A 17 -3.74 -11.48 4.88
N GLY A 18 -4.97 -11.96 4.71
CA GLY A 18 -6.16 -11.52 5.44
C GLY A 18 -6.86 -10.29 4.87
N ILE A 19 -6.21 -9.52 4.00
CA ILE A 19 -6.80 -8.36 3.31
C ILE A 19 -6.40 -8.32 1.82
N GLY A 20 -7.28 -7.74 1.01
CA GLY A 20 -7.00 -7.42 -0.39
C GLY A 20 -6.62 -5.95 -0.55
N PHE A 21 -6.43 -5.56 -1.81
CA PHE A 21 -6.15 -4.18 -2.19
C PHE A 21 -7.35 -3.25 -1.98
N GLU A 22 -8.58 -3.75 -2.02
CA GLU A 22 -9.77 -2.96 -1.74
C GLU A 22 -9.74 -2.41 -0.30
N GLU A 23 -9.44 -3.26 0.69
CA GLU A 23 -9.31 -2.82 2.09
C GLU A 23 -8.05 -1.97 2.30
N ALA A 24 -6.94 -2.30 1.63
CA ALA A 24 -5.68 -1.58 1.80
C ALA A 24 -5.71 -0.11 1.36
N GLN A 25 -6.71 0.30 0.55
CA GLN A 25 -6.91 1.70 0.18
C GLN A 25 -7.14 2.61 1.41
N GLU A 26 -7.71 2.06 2.49
CA GLU A 26 -7.95 2.78 3.75
C GLU A 26 -6.68 3.44 4.30
N LEU A 27 -5.52 2.79 4.10
CA LEU A 27 -4.20 3.25 4.54
C LEU A 27 -3.92 4.70 4.11
N PHE A 28 -4.32 5.06 2.89
CA PHE A 28 -4.01 6.35 2.30
C PHE A 28 -4.96 7.49 2.73
N TYR A 29 -5.98 7.17 3.53
CA TYR A 29 -6.93 8.15 4.05
C TYR A 29 -6.67 8.49 5.53
N SER A 30 -5.58 7.97 6.09
CA SER A 30 -5.09 8.24 7.46
C SER A 30 -3.59 8.58 7.42
N PRO A 31 -2.97 9.07 8.51
CA PRO A 31 -1.52 9.24 8.55
C PRO A 31 -0.78 7.94 8.21
N TYR A 32 0.17 8.03 7.28
CA TYR A 32 1.03 6.93 6.87
C TYR A 32 2.48 7.39 6.71
N TYR A 33 3.40 6.50 7.03
CA TYR A 33 4.81 6.67 6.67
C TYR A 33 5.02 6.30 5.20
N LEU A 34 5.83 7.07 4.50
CA LEU A 34 6.13 6.89 3.08
C LEU A 34 7.63 6.84 2.85
N ASP A 35 8.08 5.88 2.04
CA ASP A 35 9.48 5.73 1.66
C ASP A 35 9.58 5.24 0.21
N GLN A 36 10.66 5.60 -0.47
CA GLN A 36 10.92 5.14 -1.83
C GLN A 36 11.81 3.89 -1.77
N ILE A 37 11.44 2.84 -2.50
CA ILE A 37 12.15 1.55 -2.49
C ILE A 37 12.86 1.21 -3.80
N LEU A 38 12.38 1.76 -4.93
CA LEU A 38 12.99 1.60 -6.24
C LEU A 38 12.85 2.90 -7.04
N ASP A 39 13.80 3.11 -7.95
CA ASP A 39 13.85 4.28 -8.83
C ASP A 39 13.35 4.00 -10.25
N ASP A 40 13.43 2.75 -10.74
CA ASP A 40 12.98 2.38 -12.10
C ASP A 40 12.41 0.94 -12.18
N PRO A 41 11.07 0.78 -12.28
CA PRO A 41 10.07 1.83 -12.12
C PRO A 41 10.08 2.38 -10.68
N VAL A 42 9.73 3.65 -10.52
CA VAL A 42 9.61 4.27 -9.19
C VAL A 42 8.58 3.52 -8.36
N GLN A 43 9.01 2.94 -7.25
CA GLN A 43 8.13 2.27 -6.29
C GLN A 43 8.22 2.89 -4.92
N TRP A 44 7.05 3.03 -4.31
CA TRP A 44 6.87 3.55 -2.97
C TRP A 44 6.37 2.46 -2.04
N VAL A 45 6.77 2.51 -0.77
CA VAL A 45 6.14 1.75 0.31
C VAL A 45 5.44 2.71 1.25
N ALA A 46 4.12 2.55 1.39
CA ALA A 46 3.32 3.24 2.38
C ALA A 46 3.03 2.31 3.56
N ILE A 47 3.23 2.78 4.79
CA ILE A 47 2.97 2.04 6.02
C ILE A 47 1.92 2.81 6.83
N GLY A 48 0.80 2.17 7.13
CA GLY A 48 -0.28 2.82 7.86
C GLY A 48 -1.36 1.85 8.31
N TRP A 49 -2.36 2.40 8.99
CA TRP A 49 -3.45 1.61 9.56
C TRP A 49 -4.50 1.25 8.52
N VAL A 50 -4.92 -0.01 8.58
CA VAL A 50 -6.08 -0.54 7.86
C VAL A 50 -6.90 -1.32 8.88
N LYS A 51 -8.09 -0.83 9.21
CA LYS A 51 -8.89 -1.34 10.33
C LYS A 51 -8.05 -1.36 11.61
N ALA A 52 -7.93 -2.52 12.26
CA ALA A 52 -7.18 -2.69 13.52
C ALA A 52 -5.72 -3.17 13.31
N GLY A 53 -5.18 -3.10 12.08
CA GLY A 53 -3.83 -3.58 11.77
C GLY A 53 -2.98 -2.56 11.03
N LEU A 54 -1.69 -2.51 11.37
CA LEU A 54 -0.70 -1.80 10.57
C LEU A 54 -0.24 -2.67 9.39
N TYR A 55 -0.32 -2.12 8.18
CA TYR A 55 0.04 -2.76 6.93
C TYR A 55 1.02 -1.89 6.13
N SER A 56 1.85 -2.57 5.35
CA SER A 56 2.73 -1.98 4.34
C SER A 56 2.18 -2.28 2.96
N VAL A 57 2.13 -1.29 2.09
CA VAL A 57 1.63 -1.39 0.71
C VAL A 57 2.70 -0.84 -0.23
N ILE A 58 3.12 -1.65 -1.20
CA ILE A 58 3.93 -1.17 -2.32
C ILE A 58 2.99 -0.68 -3.42
N TYR A 59 3.24 0.52 -3.92
CA TYR A 59 2.52 1.09 -5.04
C TYR A 59 3.45 1.87 -5.98
N GLU A 60 2.93 2.10 -7.18
CA GLU A 60 3.53 2.94 -8.20
C GLU A 60 2.57 4.07 -8.54
N GLU A 61 3.09 5.28 -8.73
CA GLU A 61 2.32 6.37 -9.30
C GLU A 61 2.36 6.25 -10.83
N ARG A 62 1.20 6.12 -11.46
CA ARG A 62 1.05 5.97 -12.90
C ARG A 62 -0.02 6.91 -13.42
N GLU A 63 0.01 7.21 -14.70
CA GLU A 63 -1.00 8.04 -15.37
C GLU A 63 -1.77 7.24 -16.42
N ASP A 64 -3.05 7.56 -16.59
CA ASP A 64 -3.86 7.11 -17.70
C ASP A 64 -4.52 8.30 -18.42
N ALA A 65 -5.39 8.02 -19.39
CA ALA A 65 -6.08 9.06 -20.15
C ALA A 65 -6.97 10.00 -19.31
N GLU A 66 -7.33 9.61 -18.07
CA GLU A 66 -8.10 10.47 -17.17
C GLU A 66 -7.19 11.29 -16.24
N SER A 67 -6.23 10.65 -15.55
CA SER A 67 -5.33 11.30 -14.58
C SER A 67 -4.36 10.31 -13.91
N ALA A 68 -3.52 10.80 -12.99
CA ALA A 68 -2.71 9.99 -12.10
C ALA A 68 -3.55 9.05 -11.21
N TYR A 69 -3.02 7.85 -10.98
CA TYR A 69 -3.57 6.82 -10.09
C TYR A 69 -2.47 6.03 -9.41
N TYR A 70 -2.79 5.44 -8.26
CA TYR A 70 -1.90 4.55 -7.55
C TYR A 70 -2.12 3.12 -8.01
N HIS A 71 -1.11 2.53 -8.63
CA HIS A 71 -1.11 1.12 -8.98
C HIS A 71 -0.62 0.29 -7.80
N LEU A 72 -1.53 -0.42 -7.11
CA LEU A 72 -1.14 -1.22 -5.94
C LEU A 72 -0.48 -2.53 -6.39
N VAL A 73 0.78 -2.71 -5.98
CA VAL A 73 1.63 -3.83 -6.41
C VAL A 73 1.52 -4.99 -5.44
N THR A 74 1.63 -4.76 -4.13
CA THR A 74 1.57 -5.81 -3.10
C THR A 74 1.31 -5.18 -1.73
N LEU A 75 0.89 -5.99 -0.76
CA LEU A 75 0.69 -5.56 0.63
C LEU A 75 1.12 -6.64 1.61
N TRP A 76 1.52 -6.29 2.83
CA TRP A 76 1.68 -7.25 3.93
C TRP A 76 1.41 -6.59 5.27
N LYS A 77 1.16 -7.40 6.31
CA LYS A 77 1.10 -6.89 7.68
C LYS A 77 2.48 -6.40 8.07
N SER A 78 2.60 -5.15 8.50
CA SER A 78 3.90 -4.54 8.78
C SER A 78 4.68 -5.35 9.81
N THR A 79 5.95 -5.60 9.48
CA THR A 79 6.94 -6.21 10.36
C THR A 79 7.24 -5.32 11.55
N LYS A 80 7.98 -5.83 12.55
CA LYS A 80 8.38 -5.04 13.71
C LYS A 80 9.22 -3.82 13.32
N ALA A 81 10.14 -3.97 12.37
CA ALA A 81 10.97 -2.87 11.89
C ALA A 81 10.14 -1.78 11.17
N GLU A 82 9.18 -2.19 10.36
CA GLU A 82 8.27 -1.27 9.67
C GLU A 82 7.31 -0.55 10.63
N ARG A 83 6.87 -1.22 11.69
CA ARG A 83 6.10 -0.58 12.78
C ARG A 83 6.91 0.50 13.45
N LEU A 84 8.17 0.21 13.79
CA LEU A 84 9.06 1.19 14.39
C LEU A 84 9.25 2.41 13.47
N LYS A 85 9.49 2.18 12.16
CA LYS A 85 9.56 3.28 11.18
C LYS A 85 8.30 4.15 11.19
N TYR A 86 7.12 3.55 11.23
CA TYR A 86 5.86 4.28 11.33
C TYR A 86 5.76 5.08 12.63
N GLU A 87 6.07 4.47 13.77
CA GLU A 87 5.98 5.10 15.10
C GLU A 87 6.99 6.27 15.27
N GLU A 88 8.16 6.18 14.64
CA GLU A 88 9.19 7.23 14.70
C GLU A 88 8.90 8.43 13.77
N ASN A 89 7.99 8.27 12.80
CA ASN A 89 7.78 9.24 11.71
C ASN A 89 6.30 9.61 11.48
N SER A 90 5.37 9.18 12.33
CA SER A 90 3.93 9.45 12.23
C SER A 90 3.37 10.24 13.41
#